data_AF-A0A7W9GR76-F1
#
_entry.id   AF-A0A7W9GR76-F1
#
_cell.length_a   1.000
_cell.length_b   1.000
_cell.length_c   1.000
_cell.angle_alpha   90.00
_cell.angle_beta   90.00
_cell.angle_gamma   90.00
#
_symmetry.space_group_name_H-M   'P 1'
#
loop_
_entity.id
_entity.type
_entity.pdbx_description
1 polymer ?
#
loop_
_entity_poly.entity_id
_entity_poly.type
_entity_poly.pdbx_seq_one_letter_code
_entity_poly.pdbx_strand_id
1 'polypeptide(L)'
;MTQRSPSGPFFWSCLVAGAGIAGYGLAGAWGDRADTRPADLVVWLAGSGVAHDALVAPALIVAALATRWLPVAARLPVRLGLALSALLTLLFWPVVRGWGRSPSVPSALPLDYGRNLLLTLAVVWLAVGAAVVARRRRGRAPR
;
A
#
# COMPACT_ATOMS: atom_id res chain seq x y z
N MET A 1 -1.98 30.01 21.17
CA MET A 1 -2.30 28.86 20.30
C MET A 1 -3.11 27.86 21.11
N THR A 2 -4.43 27.81 20.94
CA THR A 2 -5.28 26.81 21.59
C THR A 2 -5.18 25.50 20.81
N GLN A 3 -4.48 24.50 21.35
CA GLN A 3 -4.52 23.15 20.79
C GLN A 3 -5.95 22.61 20.93
N ARG A 4 -6.64 22.41 19.81
CA ARG A 4 -7.86 21.61 19.81
C ARG A 4 -7.43 20.15 19.93
N SER A 5 -7.86 19.49 21.01
CA SER A 5 -7.74 18.03 21.08
C SER A 5 -8.44 17.42 19.87
N PRO A 6 -7.80 16.47 19.17
CA PRO A 6 -8.44 15.78 18.06
C PRO A 6 -9.74 15.17 18.56
N SER A 7 -10.86 15.67 18.04
CA SER A 7 -12.21 15.35 18.49
C SER A 7 -13.14 15.33 17.28
N GLY A 8 -14.15 14.47 17.34
CA GLY A 8 -15.16 14.33 16.28
C GLY A 8 -15.32 12.89 15.78
N PRO A 9 -16.39 12.63 15.01
CA PRO A 9 -16.76 11.29 14.59
C PRO A 9 -15.67 10.63 13.75
N PHE A 10 -15.00 11.36 12.86
CA PHE A 10 -13.93 10.81 12.02
C PHE A 10 -12.73 10.32 12.84
N PHE A 11 -12.29 11.10 13.84
CA PHE A 11 -11.22 10.69 14.74
C PHE A 11 -11.58 9.39 15.48
N TRP A 12 -12.79 9.34 16.06
CA TRP A 12 -13.26 8.17 16.77
C TRP A 12 -13.44 6.96 15.85
N SER A 13 -13.90 7.14 14.62
CA SER A 13 -14.00 6.07 13.62
C SER A 13 -12.61 5.49 13.29
N CYS A 14 -11.62 6.35 13.02
CA CYS A 14 -10.25 5.92 12.77
C CYS A 14 -9.64 5.20 13.98
N LEU A 15 -9.88 5.71 15.20
CA LEU A 15 -9.40 5.09 16.43
C LEU A 15 -10.02 3.71 16.63
N VAL A 16 -11.34 3.58 16.50
CA VAL A 16 -12.04 2.29 16.65
C VAL A 16 -11.58 1.29 15.59
N ALA A 17 -11.45 1.71 14.33
CA ALA A 17 -10.96 0.84 13.26
C ALA A 17 -9.52 0.38 13.52
N GLY A 18 -8.63 1.31 13.88
CA GLY A 18 -7.23 1.00 14.17
C GLY A 18 -7.08 0.10 15.40
N ALA A 19 -7.79 0.40 16.49
CA ALA A 19 -7.82 -0.43 17.68
C ALA A 19 -8.39 -1.83 17.41
N GLY A 20 -9.42 -1.93 16.56
CA GLY A 20 -9.98 -3.21 16.12
C GLY A 20 -8.97 -4.06 15.36
N ILE A 21 -8.23 -3.48 14.41
CA ILE A 21 -7.17 -4.17 13.66
C ILE A 21 -6.05 -4.63 14.59
N ALA A 22 -5.58 -3.75 15.49
CA ALA A 22 -4.54 -4.10 16.46
C ALA A 22 -5.01 -5.22 17.41
N GLY A 23 -6.23 -5.11 17.92
CA GLY A 23 -6.85 -6.12 18.79
C GLY A 23 -6.99 -7.47 18.10
N TYR A 24 -7.40 -7.50 16.83
CA TYR A 24 -7.46 -8.72 16.03
C TYR A 24 -6.08 -9.38 15.88
N GLY A 25 -5.05 -8.60 15.56
CA GLY A 25 -3.68 -9.09 15.46
C GLY A 25 -3.16 -9.68 16.78
N LEU A 26 -3.43 -9.02 17.91
CA LEU A 26 -3.08 -9.51 19.25
C LEU A 26 -3.85 -10.78 19.62
N ALA A 27 -5.14 -10.85 19.31
CA ALA A 27 -5.96 -12.03 19.56
C ALA A 27 -5.47 -13.24 18.75
N GLY A 28 -5.09 -13.04 17.48
CA GLY A 28 -4.47 -14.07 16.65
C GLY A 28 -3.13 -14.56 17.22
N ALA A 29 -2.22 -13.64 17.55
CA ALA A 29 -0.94 -13.98 18.17
C ALA A 29 -1.09 -14.72 19.51
N TRP A 30 -2.14 -14.42 20.27
CA TRP A 30 -2.47 -15.13 21.50
C TRP A 30 -3.05 -16.53 21.24
N GLY A 31 -3.95 -16.66 20.27
CA GLY A 31 -4.52 -17.93 19.84
C GLY A 31 -3.44 -18.90 19.35
N ASP A 32 -2.50 -18.39 18.56
CA ASP A 32 -1.40 -19.15 17.96
C ASP A 32 -0.09 -19.02 18.77
N ARG A 33 -0.20 -18.77 20.09
CA ARG A 33 0.96 -18.48 20.95
C ARG A 33 2.00 -19.59 21.02
N ALA A 34 1.63 -20.84 20.70
CA ALA A 34 2.56 -21.97 20.65
C ALA A 34 3.53 -21.85 19.46
N ASP A 35 3.08 -21.26 18.35
CA ASP A 35 3.84 -21.10 17.12
C ASP A 35 4.37 -19.67 16.94
N THR A 36 3.80 -18.70 17.68
CA THR A 36 4.22 -17.30 17.66
C THR A 36 5.59 -17.15 18.32
N ARG A 37 6.55 -16.57 17.59
CA ARG A 37 7.85 -16.14 18.11
C ARG A 37 7.79 -14.66 18.49
N PRO A 38 7.71 -14.29 19.78
CA PRO A 38 7.42 -12.92 20.18
C PRO A 38 8.52 -11.94 19.78
N ALA A 39 9.78 -12.36 19.84
CA ALA A 39 10.92 -11.55 19.41
C ALA A 39 10.84 -11.22 17.92
N ASP A 40 10.55 -12.21 17.08
CA ASP A 40 10.42 -12.02 15.62
C ASP A 40 9.24 -11.10 15.31
N LEU A 41 8.11 -11.24 16.02
CA LEU A 41 6.96 -10.36 15.88
C LEU A 41 7.30 -8.90 16.23
N VAL A 42 7.99 -8.67 17.35
CA VAL A 42 8.42 -7.33 17.77
C VAL A 42 9.39 -6.73 16.76
N VAL A 43 10.38 -7.51 16.31
CA VAL A 43 11.33 -7.08 15.28
C VAL A 43 10.60 -6.74 13.97
N TRP A 44 9.60 -7.53 13.58
CA TRP A 44 8.82 -7.26 12.38
C TRP A 44 7.98 -5.98 12.52
N LEU A 45 7.28 -5.79 13.65
CA LEU A 45 6.46 -4.60 13.90
C LEU A 45 7.32 -3.34 13.98
N ALA A 46 8.35 -3.33 14.82
CA ALA A 46 9.24 -2.18 14.96
C ALA A 46 10.04 -1.93 13.67
N GLY A 47 10.57 -2.98 13.06
CA GLY A 47 11.32 -2.91 11.81
C GLY A 47 10.47 -2.40 10.65
N SER A 48 9.21 -2.81 10.54
CA SER A 48 8.29 -2.32 9.51
C SER A 48 7.97 -0.83 9.70
N GLY A 49 7.77 -0.36 10.95
CA GLY A 49 7.59 1.06 11.25
C GLY A 49 8.83 1.88 10.90
N VAL A 50 10.02 1.43 11.32
CA VAL A 50 11.29 2.11 11.00
C VAL A 50 11.52 2.15 9.48
N ALA A 51 11.32 1.04 8.79
CA ALA A 51 11.46 0.97 7.34
C ALA A 51 10.45 1.89 6.62
N HIS A 52 9.22 1.95 7.13
CA HIS A 52 8.21 2.86 6.60
C HIS A 52 8.65 4.32 6.72
N ASP A 53 9.07 4.75 7.91
CA ASP A 53 9.39 6.15 8.16
C ASP A 53 10.71 6.58 7.53
N ALA A 54 11.69 5.67 7.45
CA ALA A 54 12.99 5.96 6.85
C ALA A 54 13.00 5.85 5.32
N LEU A 55 12.12 5.02 4.73
CA LEU A 55 12.16 4.73 3.29
C LEU A 55 10.86 5.10 2.58
N VAL A 56 9.73 4.57 3.04
CA VAL A 56 8.45 4.71 2.34
C VAL A 56 7.96 6.15 2.37
N ALA A 57 7.93 6.78 3.55
CA ALA A 57 7.48 8.16 3.68
C ALA A 57 8.35 9.14 2.86
N PRO A 58 9.70 9.11 2.93
CA PRO A 58 10.56 9.92 2.06
C PRO A 58 10.37 9.63 0.58
N ALA A 59 10.24 8.36 0.17
CA ALA A 59 10.01 7.99 -1.22
C ALA A 59 8.68 8.56 -1.75
N LEU A 60 7.62 8.56 -0.93
CA LEU A 60 6.35 9.18 -1.29
C LEU A 60 6.46 10.70 -1.45
N ILE A 61 7.26 11.37 -0.62
CA ILE A 61 7.55 12.81 -0.77
C ILE A 61 8.28 13.05 -2.09
N VAL A 62 9.32 12.27 -2.39
CA VAL A 62 10.06 12.37 -3.66
C VAL A 62 9.14 12.12 -4.86
N ALA A 63 8.27 11.12 -4.81
CA ALA A 63 7.28 10.86 -5.86
C ALA A 63 6.28 12.02 -6.02
N ALA A 64 5.83 12.62 -4.90
CA ALA A 64 4.95 13.78 -4.93
C ALA A 64 5.66 15.01 -5.55
N LEU A 65 6.94 15.20 -5.28
CA LEU A 65 7.77 16.25 -5.87
C LEU A 65 8.06 15.99 -7.35
N ALA A 66 8.38 14.75 -7.73
CA ALA A 66 8.63 14.36 -9.13
C ALA A 66 7.40 14.62 -10.01
N THR A 67 6.20 14.48 -9.45
CA THR A 67 4.93 14.73 -10.16
C THR A 67 4.50 16.20 -10.20
N ARG A 68 5.28 17.14 -9.63
CA ARG A 68 4.89 18.57 -9.55
C ARG A 68 4.72 19.23 -10.91
N TRP A 69 5.49 18.78 -11.90
CA TRP A 69 5.51 19.30 -13.27
C TRP A 69 4.34 18.79 -14.12
N LEU A 70 3.61 17.78 -13.63
CA LEU A 70 2.46 17.24 -14.36
C LEU A 70 1.30 18.25 -14.37
N PRO A 71 0.49 18.26 -15.44
CA PRO A 71 -0.77 19.01 -15.48
C PRO A 71 -1.68 18.62 -14.30
N VAL A 72 -2.47 19.56 -13.79
CA VAL A 72 -3.37 19.34 -12.64
C VAL A 72 -4.30 18.12 -12.84
N ALA A 73 -4.75 17.90 -14.08
CA ALA A 73 -5.56 16.75 -14.48
C ALA A 73 -4.83 15.40 -14.35
N ALA A 74 -3.49 15.38 -14.34
CA ALA A 74 -2.66 14.18 -14.24
C ALA A 74 -2.08 13.95 -12.83
N ARG A 75 -1.87 14.99 -12.02
CA ARG A 75 -1.19 14.88 -10.72
C ARG A 75 -1.76 13.79 -9.80
N LEU A 76 -3.06 13.87 -9.50
CA LEU A 76 -3.69 12.91 -8.57
C LEU A 76 -3.73 11.47 -9.14
N PRO A 77 -4.22 11.22 -10.37
CA PRO A 77 -4.18 9.87 -10.95
C PRO A 77 -2.78 9.25 -10.97
N VAL A 78 -1.76 10.01 -11.36
CA VAL A 78 -0.38 9.49 -11.41
C VAL A 78 0.17 9.19 -10.02
N ARG A 79 -0.10 10.04 -9.02
CA ARG A 79 0.30 9.77 -7.62
C ARG A 79 -0.36 8.49 -7.08
N LEU A 80 -1.65 8.29 -7.35
CA LEU A 80 -2.35 7.06 -6.97
C LEU A 80 -1.80 5.84 -7.71
N GLY A 81 -1.51 5.97 -9.01
CA GLY A 81 -0.88 4.92 -9.81
C GLY A 81 0.48 4.49 -9.27
N LEU A 82 1.32 5.46 -8.91
CA LEU A 82 2.63 5.21 -8.28
C LEU A 82 2.47 4.52 -6.91
N ALA A 83 1.56 5.01 -6.06
CA ALA A 83 1.31 4.42 -4.75
C ALA A 83 0.80 2.97 -4.85
N LEU A 84 -0.15 2.70 -5.75
CA LEU A 84 -0.64 1.35 -6.02
C LEU A 84 0.44 0.45 -6.61
N SER A 85 1.28 0.98 -7.51
CA SER A 85 2.40 0.22 -8.08
C SER A 85 3.40 -0.19 -7.02
N ALA A 86 3.75 0.73 -6.12
CA ALA A 86 4.65 0.45 -5.00
C ALA A 86 4.05 -0.60 -4.04
N LEU A 87 2.78 -0.44 -3.67
CA LEU A 87 2.07 -1.39 -2.81
C LEU A 87 2.02 -2.80 -3.42
N LEU A 88 1.59 -2.91 -4.68
CA LEU A 88 1.50 -4.19 -5.37
C LEU A 88 2.88 -4.85 -5.51
N THR A 89 3.90 -4.06 -5.85
CA THR A 89 5.27 -4.58 -5.96
C THR A 89 5.74 -5.11 -4.61
N LEU A 90 5.55 -4.34 -3.52
CA LEU A 90 5.98 -4.76 -2.18
C LEU A 90 5.25 -6.03 -1.71
N LEU A 91 3.93 -6.10 -1.90
CA LEU A 91 3.11 -7.24 -1.48
C LEU A 91 3.43 -8.51 -2.29
N PHE A 92 3.66 -8.38 -3.60
CA PHE A 92 3.90 -9.54 -4.46
C PHE A 92 5.38 -9.88 -4.59
N TRP A 93 6.30 -9.05 -4.11
CA TRP A 93 7.74 -9.30 -4.19
C TRP A 93 8.14 -10.67 -3.62
N PRO A 94 7.70 -11.09 -2.41
CA PRO A 94 7.97 -12.44 -1.89
C PRO A 94 7.59 -13.55 -2.87
N VAL A 95 6.40 -13.44 -3.46
CA VAL A 95 5.82 -14.46 -4.34
C VAL A 95 6.56 -14.50 -5.68
N VAL A 96 6.92 -13.33 -6.23
CA VAL A 96 7.77 -13.21 -7.42
C VAL A 96 9.15 -13.82 -7.17
N ARG A 97 9.71 -13.63 -5.97
CA ARG A 97 10.97 -14.25 -5.54
C ARG A 97 10.85 -15.74 -5.25
N GLY A 98 9.65 -16.31 -5.31
CA GLY A 98 9.40 -17.72 -5.07
C GLY A 98 9.48 -18.11 -3.59
N TRP A 99 9.39 -17.15 -2.66
CA TRP A 99 9.33 -17.46 -1.24
C TRP A 99 8.08 -18.31 -0.96
N GLY A 100 8.27 -19.42 -0.25
CA GLY A 100 7.20 -20.41 0.01
C GLY A 100 7.01 -21.45 -1.09
N ARG A 101 7.77 -21.41 -2.20
CA ARG A 101 7.75 -22.49 -3.20
C ARG A 101 8.40 -23.74 -2.62
N SER A 102 7.67 -24.86 -2.64
CA SER A 102 8.15 -26.16 -2.18
C SER A 102 7.91 -27.23 -3.25
N PRO A 103 8.89 -28.12 -3.53
CA PRO A 103 8.68 -29.29 -4.39
C PRO A 103 7.59 -30.24 -3.87
N SER A 104 7.38 -30.28 -2.54
CA SER A 104 6.34 -31.12 -1.93
C SER A 104 4.92 -30.56 -2.11
N VAL A 105 4.79 -29.27 -2.43
CA VAL A 105 3.50 -28.61 -2.69
C VAL A 105 3.61 -27.74 -3.95
N PRO A 106 3.64 -28.36 -5.16
CA PRO A 106 3.80 -27.63 -6.41
C PRO A 106 2.68 -26.61 -6.68
N SER A 107 1.51 -26.81 -6.09
CA SER A 107 0.35 -25.94 -6.20
C SER A 107 0.43 -24.66 -5.37
N ALA A 108 1.45 -24.47 -4.50
CA ALA A 108 1.55 -23.29 -3.64
C ALA A 108 1.81 -22.00 -4.45
N LEU A 109 2.70 -22.06 -5.45
CA LEU A 109 3.00 -20.95 -6.36
C LEU A 109 2.98 -21.46 -7.82
N PRO A 110 1.81 -21.75 -8.39
CA PRO A 110 1.69 -22.43 -9.68
C PRO A 110 1.82 -21.46 -10.87
N LEU A 111 1.65 -20.16 -10.65
CA LEU A 111 1.61 -19.15 -11.70
C LEU A 111 2.97 -18.46 -11.90
N ASP A 112 3.11 -17.83 -13.06
CA ASP A 112 4.16 -16.84 -13.30
C ASP A 112 3.75 -15.50 -12.66
N TYR A 113 4.11 -15.34 -11.39
CA TYR A 113 3.80 -14.13 -10.63
C TYR A 113 4.56 -12.91 -11.12
N GLY A 114 5.73 -13.07 -11.74
CA GLY A 114 6.47 -11.97 -12.35
C GLY A 114 5.68 -11.37 -13.51
N ARG A 115 5.26 -12.22 -14.45
CA ARG A 115 4.39 -11.83 -15.57
C ARG A 115 3.07 -11.23 -15.07
N ASN A 116 2.42 -11.88 -14.10
CA ASN A 116 1.12 -11.42 -13.59
C ASN A 116 1.22 -10.07 -12.87
N LEU A 117 2.31 -9.81 -12.14
CA LEU A 117 2.56 -8.50 -11.53
C LEU A 117 2.70 -7.43 -12.62
N LEU A 118 3.50 -7.68 -13.67
CA LEU A 118 3.65 -6.74 -14.78
C LEU A 118 2.33 -6.44 -15.48
N LEU A 119 1.52 -7.47 -15.75
CA LEU A 119 0.19 -7.31 -16.35
C LEU A 119 -0.73 -6.48 -15.43
N THR A 120 -0.69 -6.73 -14.13
CA THR A 120 -1.49 -5.98 -13.15
C THR A 120 -1.08 -4.51 -13.12
N LEU A 121 0.22 -4.23 -13.11
CA LEU A 121 0.75 -2.86 -13.19
C LEU A 121 0.34 -2.19 -14.51
N ALA A 122 0.37 -2.91 -15.63
CA ALA A 122 -0.12 -2.39 -16.91
C ALA A 122 -1.59 -1.98 -16.83
N VAL A 123 -2.45 -2.81 -16.24
CA VAL A 123 -3.87 -2.48 -16.01
C VAL A 123 -4.03 -1.24 -15.13
N VAL A 124 -3.25 -1.11 -14.06
CA VAL A 124 -3.24 0.09 -13.21
C VAL A 124 -2.91 1.33 -14.03
N TRP A 125 -1.87 1.29 -14.87
CA TRP A 125 -1.47 2.43 -15.68
C TRP A 125 -2.43 2.75 -16.83
N LEU A 126 -3.12 1.75 -17.37
CA LEU A 126 -4.24 1.97 -18.30
C LEU A 126 -5.38 2.74 -17.62
N ALA A 127 -5.77 2.35 -16.40
CA ALA A 127 -6.79 3.06 -15.62
C ALA A 127 -6.35 4.50 -15.27
N VAL A 128 -5.08 4.70 -14.91
CA VAL A 128 -4.50 6.03 -14.70
C VAL A 128 -4.61 6.87 -15.96
N GLY A 129 -4.19 6.35 -17.11
CA GLY A 129 -4.28 7.03 -18.40
C GLY A 129 -5.72 7.45 -18.74
N ALA A 130 -6.67 6.52 -18.59
CA ALA A 130 -8.10 6.79 -18.78
C ALA A 130 -8.62 7.90 -17.86
N ALA A 131 -8.25 7.87 -16.58
CA ALA A 131 -8.62 8.90 -15.61
C ALA A 131 -8.03 10.28 -15.98
N VAL A 132 -6.78 10.34 -16.43
CA VAL A 132 -6.16 11.59 -16.90
C VAL A 132 -6.91 12.15 -18.11
N VAL A 133 -7.23 11.31 -19.10
CA VAL A 133 -7.98 11.72 -20.30
C VAL A 133 -9.36 12.25 -19.91
N ALA A 134 -10.10 11.53 -19.06
CA ALA A 134 -11.42 11.94 -18.59
C ALA A 134 -11.38 13.30 -17.87
N ARG A 135 -10.41 13.50 -16.96
CA ARG A 135 -10.25 14.77 -16.23
C ARG A 135 -9.88 15.92 -17.16
N ARG A 136 -9.01 15.69 -18.15
CA ARG A 136 -8.64 16.70 -19.16
C ARG A 136 -9.82 17.09 -20.05
N ARG A 137 -10.73 16.16 -20.37
CA ARG A 137 -11.94 16.46 -21.15
C ARG A 137 -12.94 17.29 -20.34
N ARG A 138 -13.16 16.95 -19.07
CA ARG A 138 -14.06 17.70 -18.17
C ARG A 138 -13.59 19.13 -17.89
N GLY A 139 -12.27 19.36 -17.79
CA GLY A 139 -11.72 20.69 -17.59
C GLY A 139 -11.75 21.61 -18.83
N ARG A 140 -12.11 21.07 -20.01
CA ARG A 140 -12.26 21.83 -21.27
C ARG A 140 -13.71 22.11 -21.63
N ALA A 141 -14.67 21.54 -20.90
CA ALA A 141 -16.08 21.90 -21.08
C ALA A 141 -16.26 23.37 -20.64
N PRO A 142 -16.81 24.25 -21.50
CA PRO A 142 -17.15 25.61 -21.09
C PRO A 142 -18.16 25.51 -19.94
N ARG A 143 -17.88 26.22 -18.84
CA ARG A 143 -18.86 26.46 -17.78
C ARG A 143 -19.87 27.49 -18.26
#